data_AF-A0A1X2ZQY9-F1
#
_entry.id   AF-A0A1X2ZQY9-F1
#
_cell.length_a   1.000
_cell.length_b   1.000
_cell.length_c   1.000
_cell.angle_alpha   90.00
_cell.angle_beta   90.00
_cell.angle_gamma   90.00
#
_symmetry.space_group_name_H-M   'P 1'
#
loop_
_entity.id
_entity.type
_entity.pdbx_description
1 polymer ?
#
loop_
_entity_poly.entity_id
_entity_poly.type
_entity_poly.pdbx_seq_one_letter_code
_entity_poly.pdbx_strand_id
1 'polypeptide(L)'
;MKSVRNALNRRAKGEKGFTLVELLVVVIIIGILAAVAVPVYLNQRKSAWNSATESDVKNASLVVETATTSNNGKVPTLPANCSSAAACTIDGNTVSVTDGVSLAFAKVGDGYTITGTNSSGSNLKTYVYSSATGKISTTK
;
A
#
# COMPACT_ATOMS: atom_id res chain seq x y z
N MET A 1 13.86 12.71 60.01
CA MET A 1 14.85 13.74 59.59
C MET A 1 15.62 13.44 58.28
N LYS A 2 15.79 12.18 57.83
CA LYS A 2 16.51 11.89 56.57
C LYS A 2 15.83 12.47 55.31
N SER A 3 14.49 12.54 55.28
CA SER A 3 13.72 13.10 54.16
C SER A 3 13.99 14.59 53.90
N VAL A 4 14.05 15.40 54.96
CA VAL A 4 14.32 16.86 54.86
C VAL A 4 15.75 17.12 54.38
N ARG A 5 16.74 16.34 54.87
CA ARG A 5 18.14 16.42 54.42
C ARG A 5 18.28 16.08 52.93
N ASN A 6 17.52 15.10 52.43
CA ASN A 6 17.52 14.74 51.02
C ASN A 6 16.88 15.83 50.14
N ALA A 7 15.77 16.44 50.56
CA ALA A 7 15.13 17.53 49.82
C ALA A 7 16.04 18.77 49.70
N LEU A 8 16.76 19.12 50.75
CA LEU A 8 17.74 20.22 50.75
C LEU A 8 18.95 19.90 49.86
N ASN A 9 19.44 18.65 49.88
CA ASN A 9 20.51 18.19 48.99
C ASN A 9 20.13 18.23 47.51
N ARG A 10 18.86 17.99 47.15
CA ARG A 10 18.40 18.08 45.75
C ARG A 10 18.42 19.52 45.23
N ARG A 11 18.00 20.48 46.05
CA ARG A 11 18.11 21.93 45.71
C ARG A 11 19.57 22.38 45.66
N ALA A 12 20.41 21.94 46.60
CA ALA A 12 21.84 22.26 46.63
C ALA A 12 22.62 21.66 45.44
N LYS A 13 22.21 20.50 44.93
CA LYS A 13 22.75 19.88 43.72
C LYS A 13 22.24 20.52 42.42
N GLY A 14 21.32 21.48 42.50
CA GLY A 14 20.79 22.17 41.31
C GLY A 14 20.02 21.26 40.36
N GLU A 15 19.42 20.17 40.85
CA GLU A 15 18.56 19.29 40.05
C GLU A 15 17.29 20.06 39.62
N LYS A 16 17.37 20.74 38.46
CA LYS A 16 16.25 21.47 37.86
C LYS A 16 15.30 20.48 37.16
N GLY A 17 14.00 20.59 37.43
CA GLY A 17 12.97 19.93 36.63
C GLY A 17 12.77 20.64 35.29
N PHE A 18 12.14 19.96 34.33
CA PHE A 18 11.72 20.57 33.06
C PHE A 18 10.84 21.80 33.32
N THR A 19 11.10 22.89 32.61
CA THR A 19 10.23 24.06 32.64
C THR A 19 9.02 23.84 31.72
N LEU A 20 7.88 24.42 32.10
CA LEU A 20 6.69 24.40 31.24
C LEU A 20 6.94 25.09 29.89
N VAL A 21 7.83 26.09 29.86
CA VAL A 21 8.20 26.80 28.63
C VAL A 21 9.00 25.91 27.69
N GLU A 22 9.93 25.10 28.20
CA GLU A 22 10.68 24.13 27.38
C GLU A 22 9.74 23.11 26.73
N LEU A 23 8.79 22.57 27.49
CA LEU A 23 7.81 21.64 26.94
C LEU A 23 6.87 22.32 25.94
N LEU A 24 6.49 23.59 26.17
CA LEU A 24 5.65 24.36 25.27
C LEU A 24 6.30 24.57 23.89
N VAL A 25 7.57 24.98 23.86
CA VAL A 25 8.28 25.21 22.60
C VAL A 25 8.43 23.90 21.81
N VAL A 26 8.69 22.78 22.49
CA VAL A 26 8.81 21.47 21.85
C VAL A 26 7.51 21.05 21.18
N VAL A 27 6.36 21.18 21.85
CA VAL A 27 5.08 20.80 21.23
C VAL A 27 4.69 21.71 20.07
N ILE A 28 5.08 23.00 20.11
CA ILE A 28 4.88 23.92 18.98
C ILE A 28 5.68 23.47 17.76
N ILE A 29 6.96 23.15 17.95
CA ILE A 29 7.82 22.68 16.85
C ILE A 29 7.30 21.36 16.27
N ILE A 30 6.95 20.38 17.11
CA ILE A 30 6.37 19.11 16.66
C ILE A 30 5.04 19.35 15.94
N GLY A 31 4.21 20.28 16.42
CA GLY A 31 2.95 20.65 15.78
C GLY A 31 3.13 21.17 14.35
N ILE A 32 4.11 22.04 14.12
CA ILE A 32 4.44 22.56 12.79
C ILE A 32 4.93 21.45 11.87
N LEU A 33 5.84 20.59 12.37
CA LEU A 33 6.37 19.47 11.60
C LEU A 33 5.26 18.46 11.23
N ALA A 34 4.38 18.12 12.17
CA ALA A 34 3.28 17.19 11.95
C ALA A 34 2.26 17.73 10.93
N ALA A 35 1.96 19.04 10.97
CA ALA A 35 1.03 19.67 10.03
C ALA A 35 1.46 19.52 8.57
N VAL A 36 2.76 19.55 8.28
CA VAL A 36 3.30 19.34 6.92
C VAL A 36 3.53 17.85 6.63
N ALA A 37 4.06 17.09 7.59
CA ALA A 37 4.46 15.70 7.39
C ALA A 37 3.27 14.76 7.15
N VAL A 38 2.16 14.93 7.88
CA VAL A 38 0.98 14.05 7.79
C VAL A 38 0.36 14.04 6.38
N PRO A 39 -0.02 15.18 5.76
CA PRO A 39 -0.62 15.14 4.42
C PRO A 39 0.34 14.58 3.36
N VAL A 40 1.64 14.89 3.46
CA VAL A 40 2.67 14.36 2.56
C VAL A 40 2.79 12.85 2.70
N TYR A 41 2.85 12.33 3.92
CA TYR A 41 2.91 10.90 4.19
C TYR A 41 1.66 10.16 3.66
N LEU A 42 0.47 10.72 3.89
CA LEU A 42 -0.78 10.13 3.39
C LEU A 42 -0.82 10.08 1.85
N ASN A 43 -0.33 11.12 1.18
CA ASN A 43 -0.24 11.14 -0.28
C ASN A 43 0.80 10.15 -0.82
N GLN A 44 1.97 10.03 -0.18
CA GLN A 44 2.98 9.03 -0.55
C GLN A 44 2.45 7.60 -0.41
N ARG A 45 1.75 7.32 0.70
CA ARG A 45 1.13 6.02 0.93
C ARG A 45 0.07 5.70 -0.14
N LYS A 46 -0.74 6.71 -0.51
CA LYS A 46 -1.71 6.59 -1.61
C LYS A 46 -1.04 6.25 -2.95
N SER A 47 0.06 6.93 -3.28
CA SER A 47 0.83 6.64 -4.49
C SER A 47 1.42 5.24 -4.46
N ALA A 48 1.96 4.79 -3.32
CA ALA A 48 2.51 3.45 -3.16
C ALA A 48 1.45 2.35 -3.40
N TRP A 49 0.25 2.51 -2.85
CA TRP A 49 -0.85 1.57 -3.08
C TRP A 49 -1.32 1.53 -4.55
N ASN A 50 -1.39 2.69 -5.21
CA ASN A 50 -1.71 2.76 -6.63
C ASN A 50 -0.63 2.05 -7.47
N SER A 51 0.66 2.32 -7.20
CA SER A 51 1.78 1.67 -7.90
C SER A 51 1.82 0.16 -7.67
N ALA A 52 1.54 -0.31 -6.46
CA ALA A 52 1.43 -1.74 -6.17
C ALA A 52 0.33 -2.40 -7.01
N THR A 53 -0.85 -1.78 -7.06
CA THR A 53 -2.00 -2.28 -7.85
C THR A 53 -1.68 -2.35 -9.34
N GLU A 54 -1.06 -1.29 -9.87
CA GLU A 54 -0.64 -1.23 -11.28
C GLU A 54 0.40 -2.31 -11.62
N SER A 55 1.38 -2.51 -10.72
CA SER A 55 2.40 -3.54 -10.86
C SER A 55 1.79 -4.94 -10.83
N ASP A 56 0.87 -5.21 -9.92
CA ASP A 56 0.23 -6.52 -9.79
C ASP A 56 -0.63 -6.84 -11.02
N VAL A 57 -1.38 -5.87 -11.55
CA VAL A 57 -2.12 -6.02 -12.81
C VAL A 57 -1.18 -6.35 -13.97
N LYS A 58 -0.04 -5.65 -14.07
CA LYS A 58 0.97 -5.91 -15.09
C LYS A 58 1.57 -7.31 -14.94
N ASN A 59 1.99 -7.69 -13.73
CA ASN A 59 2.55 -9.00 -13.45
C ASN A 59 1.55 -10.12 -13.77
N ALA A 60 0.28 -9.94 -13.40
CA ALA A 60 -0.78 -10.88 -13.74
C ALA A 60 -1.00 -11.00 -15.25
N SER A 61 -0.93 -9.90 -16.02
CA SER A 61 -0.99 -9.99 -17.49
C SER A 61 0.14 -10.84 -18.06
N LEU A 62 1.37 -10.70 -17.54
CA LEU A 62 2.50 -11.52 -18.00
C LEU A 62 2.29 -13.01 -17.71
N VAL A 63 1.68 -13.34 -16.57
CA VAL A 63 1.32 -14.72 -16.24
C VAL A 63 0.28 -15.27 -17.23
N VAL A 64 -0.77 -14.49 -17.54
CA VAL A 64 -1.79 -14.89 -18.51
C VAL A 64 -1.22 -15.01 -19.92
N GLU A 65 -0.33 -14.10 -20.35
CA GLU A 65 0.34 -14.18 -21.65
C GLU A 65 1.23 -15.42 -21.77
N THR A 66 1.97 -15.74 -20.71
CA THR A 66 2.80 -16.95 -20.65
C THR A 66 1.94 -18.20 -20.79
N ALA A 67 0.85 -18.27 -20.02
CA ALA A 67 -0.08 -19.39 -20.09
C ALA A 67 -0.78 -19.47 -21.47
N THR A 68 -1.18 -18.33 -22.05
CA THR A 68 -1.78 -18.27 -23.40
C THR A 68 -0.82 -18.81 -24.45
N THR A 69 0.47 -18.50 -24.34
CA THR A 69 1.51 -19.03 -25.24
C THR A 69 1.62 -20.55 -25.11
N SER A 70 1.60 -21.07 -23.88
CA SER A 70 1.60 -22.53 -23.62
C SER A 70 0.34 -23.24 -24.14
N ASN A 71 -0.80 -22.52 -24.23
CA ASN A 71 -2.07 -23.04 -24.75
C ASN A 71 -2.30 -22.73 -26.24
N ASN A 72 -1.23 -22.70 -27.05
CA ASN A 72 -1.30 -22.47 -28.49
C ASN A 72 -2.03 -21.18 -28.87
N GLY A 73 -1.84 -20.11 -28.09
CA GLY A 73 -2.47 -18.80 -28.33
C GLY A 73 -3.91 -18.69 -27.84
N LYS A 74 -4.44 -19.70 -27.13
CA LYS A 74 -5.76 -19.64 -26.52
C LYS A 74 -5.65 -19.14 -25.08
N VAL A 75 -6.48 -18.16 -24.72
CA VAL A 75 -6.58 -17.68 -23.34
C VAL A 75 -6.99 -18.84 -22.43
N PRO A 76 -6.22 -19.11 -21.35
CA PRO A 76 -6.47 -20.23 -20.45
C PRO A 76 -7.71 -20.01 -19.58
N THR A 77 -8.03 -20.99 -18.73
CA THR A 77 -9.07 -20.79 -17.71
C THR A 77 -8.59 -19.77 -16.69
N LEU A 78 -9.31 -18.67 -16.55
CA LEU A 78 -8.95 -17.59 -15.64
C LEU A 78 -9.70 -17.73 -14.31
N PRO A 79 -9.03 -17.50 -13.17
CA PRO A 79 -9.70 -17.42 -11.87
C PRO A 79 -10.61 -16.18 -11.82
N ALA A 80 -11.73 -16.25 -11.09
CA ALA A 80 -12.61 -15.09 -10.95
C ALA A 80 -11.90 -13.92 -10.24
N ASN A 81 -11.18 -14.22 -9.15
CA ASN A 81 -10.45 -13.25 -8.36
C ASN A 81 -9.16 -13.84 -7.78
N CYS A 82 -8.17 -12.98 -7.56
CA CYS A 82 -6.92 -13.29 -6.87
C CYS A 82 -6.57 -12.17 -5.89
N SER A 83 -6.08 -12.54 -4.70
CA SER A 83 -5.61 -11.60 -3.69
C SER A 83 -4.49 -12.24 -2.86
N SER A 84 -3.85 -11.47 -1.98
CA SER A 84 -2.83 -12.04 -1.09
C SER A 84 -3.40 -13.11 -0.13
N ALA A 85 -4.67 -12.99 0.25
CA ALA A 85 -5.38 -13.97 1.09
C ALA A 85 -5.94 -15.16 0.29
N ALA A 86 -6.06 -15.04 -1.03
CA ALA A 86 -6.55 -16.07 -1.94
C ALA A 86 -5.64 -16.11 -3.17
N ALA A 87 -4.44 -16.65 -2.99
CA ALA A 87 -3.49 -16.85 -4.07
C ALA A 87 -4.12 -17.73 -5.16
N CYS A 88 -3.81 -17.42 -6.41
CA CYS A 88 -4.33 -18.15 -7.55
C CYS A 88 -3.21 -18.57 -8.48
N THR A 89 -3.51 -19.59 -9.29
CA THR A 89 -2.63 -20.07 -10.34
C THR A 89 -3.36 -20.04 -11.67
N ILE A 90 -2.61 -19.82 -12.75
CA ILE A 90 -3.09 -19.88 -14.13
C ILE A 90 -2.15 -20.85 -14.84
N ASP A 91 -2.67 -22.03 -15.18
CA ASP A 91 -1.89 -23.16 -15.73
C ASP A 91 -0.61 -23.49 -14.95
N GLY A 92 -0.73 -23.52 -13.63
CA GLY A 92 0.39 -23.82 -12.72
C GLY A 92 1.31 -22.62 -12.42
N ASN A 93 1.17 -21.51 -13.12
CA ASN A 93 1.92 -20.28 -12.82
C ASN A 93 1.21 -19.48 -11.73
N THR A 94 1.94 -19.17 -10.65
CA THR A 94 1.37 -18.42 -9.52
C THR A 94 1.25 -16.93 -9.84
N VAL A 95 0.11 -16.35 -9.50
CA VAL A 95 -0.09 -14.89 -9.52
C VAL A 95 0.12 -14.36 -8.10
N SER A 96 1.26 -13.71 -7.89
CA SER A 96 1.55 -13.02 -6.63
C SER A 96 0.81 -11.69 -6.58
N VAL A 97 0.12 -11.43 -5.47
CA VAL A 97 -0.68 -10.20 -5.27
C VAL A 97 -0.26 -9.55 -3.95
N THR A 98 -0.05 -8.24 -3.99
CA THR A 98 0.31 -7.42 -2.84
C THR A 98 -0.86 -7.32 -1.85
N ASP A 99 -0.55 -7.18 -0.57
CA ASP A 99 -1.58 -6.99 0.46
C ASP A 99 -2.51 -5.80 0.17
N GLY A 100 -3.80 -6.06 0.34
CA GLY A 100 -4.87 -5.10 0.07
C GLY A 100 -5.23 -4.97 -1.41
N VAL A 101 -4.48 -5.57 -2.34
CA VAL A 101 -4.83 -5.64 -3.76
C VAL A 101 -5.74 -6.84 -4.04
N SER A 102 -6.77 -6.62 -4.86
CA SER A 102 -7.61 -7.67 -5.43
C SER A 102 -7.61 -7.53 -6.95
N LEU A 103 -7.30 -8.62 -7.63
CA LEU A 103 -7.36 -8.74 -9.08
C LEU A 103 -8.62 -9.53 -9.47
N ALA A 104 -9.35 -9.04 -10.45
CA ALA A 104 -10.48 -9.74 -11.07
C ALA A 104 -10.18 -9.99 -12.54
N PHE A 105 -10.41 -11.21 -13.02
CA PHE A 105 -10.12 -11.59 -14.40
C PHE A 105 -11.43 -11.88 -15.12
N ALA A 106 -11.52 -11.42 -16.37
CA ALA A 106 -12.65 -11.73 -17.23
C ALA A 106 -12.15 -12.07 -18.63
N LYS A 107 -12.65 -13.17 -19.20
CA LYS A 107 -12.45 -13.50 -20.61
C LYS A 107 -13.39 -12.66 -21.47
N VAL A 108 -12.89 -12.08 -22.55
CA VAL A 108 -13.65 -11.24 -23.48
C VAL A 108 -13.39 -11.74 -24.90
N GLY A 109 -14.27 -12.61 -25.40
CA GLY A 109 -14.04 -13.35 -26.64
C GLY A 109 -12.74 -14.17 -26.55
N ASP A 110 -11.84 -13.94 -27.50
CA ASP A 110 -10.50 -14.55 -27.50
C ASP A 110 -9.46 -13.78 -26.67
N GLY A 111 -9.84 -12.63 -26.10
CA GLY A 111 -9.00 -11.84 -25.21
C GLY A 111 -9.40 -11.95 -23.72
N TYR A 112 -8.81 -11.09 -22.91
CA TYR A 112 -9.10 -10.99 -21.48
C TYR A 112 -8.87 -9.58 -20.94
N THR A 113 -9.46 -9.32 -19.79
CA THR A 113 -9.23 -8.11 -18.98
C THR A 113 -8.83 -8.49 -17.56
N ILE A 114 -7.95 -7.70 -16.97
CA ILE A 114 -7.57 -7.82 -15.55
C ILE A 114 -7.88 -6.49 -14.88
N THR A 115 -8.72 -6.52 -13.85
CA THR A 115 -9.08 -5.34 -13.05
C THR A 115 -8.44 -5.44 -11.68
N GLY A 116 -7.54 -4.52 -11.36
CA GLY A 116 -6.91 -4.39 -10.06
C GLY A 116 -7.54 -3.27 -9.23
N THR A 117 -7.87 -3.57 -7.99
CA THR A 117 -8.38 -2.63 -6.98
C THR A 117 -7.57 -2.77 -5.70
N ASN A 118 -7.52 -1.72 -4.87
CA ASN A 118 -6.86 -1.78 -3.57
C ASN A 118 -7.78 -1.22 -2.47
N SER A 119 -7.92 -1.98 -1.38
CA SER A 119 -8.82 -1.67 -0.25
C SER A 119 -8.11 -1.05 0.96
N SER A 120 -6.79 -0.81 0.88
CA SER A 120 -5.98 -0.26 1.98
C SER A 120 -6.25 1.21 2.28
N GLY A 121 -6.94 1.91 1.38
CA GLY A 121 -7.26 3.33 1.51
C GLY A 121 -8.42 3.77 0.63
N SER A 122 -8.88 5.01 0.82
CA SER A 122 -10.00 5.57 0.07
C SER A 122 -9.54 6.33 -1.19
N ASN A 123 -10.42 6.43 -2.19
CA ASN A 123 -10.17 7.15 -3.45
C ASN A 123 -8.92 6.66 -4.20
N LEU A 124 -8.62 5.36 -4.12
CA LEU A 124 -7.58 4.71 -4.91
C LEU A 124 -8.08 4.45 -6.32
N LYS A 125 -7.16 4.37 -7.28
CA LYS A 125 -7.49 4.15 -8.68
C LYS A 125 -7.75 2.66 -8.91
N THR A 126 -8.68 2.38 -9.81
CA THR A 126 -8.85 1.05 -10.40
C THR A 126 -8.01 0.97 -11.68
N TYR A 127 -7.24 -0.10 -11.81
CA TYR A 127 -6.37 -0.34 -12.96
C TYR A 127 -6.93 -1.48 -13.80
N VAL A 128 -7.13 -1.25 -15.10
CA VAL A 128 -7.69 -2.26 -16.00
C VAL A 128 -6.73 -2.53 -17.14
N TYR A 129 -6.17 -3.74 -17.18
CA TYR A 129 -5.47 -4.24 -18.36
C TYR A 129 -6.48 -4.82 -19.36
N SER A 130 -6.27 -4.55 -20.65
CA SER A 130 -7.03 -5.16 -21.75
C SER A 130 -6.08 -5.78 -22.76
N SER A 131 -6.19 -7.09 -22.98
CA SER A 131 -5.34 -7.81 -23.95
C SER A 131 -5.58 -7.37 -25.40
N ALA A 132 -6.75 -6.80 -25.70
CA ALA A 132 -7.06 -6.26 -27.02
C ALA A 132 -6.22 -5.02 -27.38
N THR A 133 -5.79 -4.25 -26.37
CA THR A 133 -4.99 -3.03 -26.57
C THR A 133 -3.56 -3.16 -26.05
N GLY A 134 -3.28 -4.16 -25.20
CA GLY A 134 -2.02 -4.32 -24.50
C GLY A 134 -1.72 -3.21 -23.49
N LYS A 135 -2.72 -2.42 -23.10
CA LYS A 135 -2.56 -1.24 -22.24
C LYS A 135 -3.28 -1.40 -20.91
N ILE A 136 -2.73 -0.74 -19.89
CA ILE A 136 -3.39 -0.52 -18.61
C ILE A 136 -4.07 0.85 -18.67
N SER A 137 -5.39 0.88 -18.49
CA SER A 137 -6.18 2.09 -18.30
C SER A 137 -6.48 2.30 -16.81
N THR A 138 -6.81 3.54 -16.45
CA THR A 138 -7.19 3.87 -15.06
C THR A 138 -8.61 4.41 -15.04
N THR A 139 -9.38 3.95 -14.07
CA THR A 139 -10.71 4.49 -13.74
C THR A 139 -10.73 4.85 -12.25
N LYS A 140 -11.52 5.85 -11.88
CA LYS A 140 -11.67 6.27 -10.49
C LYS A 140 -12.79 5.49 -9.81
#